data_AF-A0A534M331-F1
#
_entry.id   AF-A0A534M331-F1
#
_cell.length_a   1.000
_cell.length_b   1.000
_cell.length_c   1.000
_cell.angle_alpha   90.00
_cell.angle_beta   90.00
_cell.angle_gamma   90.00
#
_symmetry.space_group_name_H-M   'P 1'
#
loop_
_entity.id
_entity.type
_entity.pdbx_description
1 polymer ?
#
loop_
_entity_poly.entity_id
_entity_poly.type
_entity_poly.pdbx_seq_one_letter_code
_entity_poly.pdbx_strand_id
1 'polypeptide(L)'
;EATDPLFILYTSGTTGKPKGIQHSTGGYLVGVATTTKYVFDLKDEDLYWCTADIGWVTGHSYIVYGPLANGATVFMYEGAPDWPEPDRFWRMVEEYDITILYTAPTAIRAFMRWGDEFPKRHDLSSLRLLGTVGEPINPEAWRWYQKTIGGGRCPIVDTWWQTETGMILITPLPGATTTKPGSATQPFPGIEAEVVDEKGQTVPVNKGGYLVLRRPWPAMLQTLYHDPERYKQVYWSQVPGKYFTGDGARMDEDGFFWLMGRIDDVINVAGHRIGTMEVESALVSHEKVAEAAVVGKPHPVKGQSLVAYVVLKRGQPRADGLKKELQKHVREAIGAIAVPDDLYITEKLPKTRSGKIMRRVIRSIVSGQEIGDTTTLEDPGAVDEVKKWLAEVEAKDS
;
A
#
# COMPACT_ATOMS: atom_id res chain seq x y z
N GLU A 1 1.22 2.10 34.72
CA GLU A 1 2.16 3.12 34.19
C GLU A 1 1.89 3.41 32.71
N ALA A 2 2.25 4.61 32.24
CA ALA A 2 2.06 4.97 30.83
C ALA A 2 2.79 4.03 29.85
N THR A 3 3.88 3.39 30.31
CA THR A 3 4.70 2.45 29.54
C THR A 3 4.26 1.00 29.67
N ASP A 4 3.19 0.69 30.40
CA ASP A 4 2.71 -0.69 30.52
C ASP A 4 2.26 -1.20 29.14
N PRO A 5 2.55 -2.48 28.80
CA PRO A 5 2.13 -3.06 27.53
C PRO A 5 0.60 -3.03 27.38
N LEU A 6 0.10 -2.49 26.28
CA LEU A 6 -1.33 -2.45 25.97
C LEU A 6 -1.75 -3.71 25.21
N PHE A 7 -1.04 -4.04 24.13
CA PHE A 7 -1.28 -5.23 23.33
C PHE A 7 -0.03 -5.70 22.61
N ILE A 8 -0.09 -6.94 22.11
CA ILE A 8 0.90 -7.52 21.21
C ILE A 8 0.18 -7.90 19.92
N LEU A 9 0.67 -7.40 18.78
CA LEU A 9 0.12 -7.72 17.47
C LEU A 9 1.18 -8.39 16.60
N TYR A 10 0.91 -9.62 16.19
CA TYR A 10 1.83 -10.39 15.37
C TYR A 10 1.80 -9.96 13.91
N THR A 11 2.98 -9.77 13.31
CA THR A 11 3.14 -9.48 11.89
C THR A 11 3.99 -10.56 11.20
N SER A 12 3.70 -10.85 9.94
CA SER A 12 4.50 -11.77 9.12
C SER A 12 5.89 -11.17 8.86
N GLY A 13 6.93 -11.77 9.43
CA GLY A 13 8.32 -11.40 9.12
C GLY A 13 8.80 -12.03 7.82
N THR A 14 9.72 -11.37 7.12
CA THR A 14 10.35 -11.88 5.88
C THR A 14 11.19 -13.15 6.10
N THR A 15 11.55 -13.46 7.36
CA THR A 15 12.51 -14.52 7.73
C THR A 15 11.91 -15.67 8.56
N GLY A 16 10.58 -15.87 8.53
CA GLY A 16 9.94 -17.12 8.99
C GLY A 16 9.25 -17.09 10.36
N LYS A 17 9.80 -16.44 11.39
CA LYS A 17 9.09 -16.26 12.69
C LYS A 17 8.30 -14.95 12.74
N PRO A 18 6.99 -14.99 13.05
CA PRO A 18 6.18 -13.79 13.27
C PRO A 18 6.82 -12.85 14.29
N LYS A 19 6.73 -11.54 14.05
CA LYS A 19 7.21 -10.50 14.97
C LYS A 19 6.04 -10.05 15.84
N GLY A 20 6.11 -10.26 17.15
CA GLY A 20 5.09 -9.75 18.08
C GLY A 20 5.34 -8.27 18.38
N ILE A 21 4.68 -7.36 17.68
CA ILE A 21 4.85 -5.92 17.88
C ILE A 21 4.17 -5.53 19.21
N GLN A 22 4.93 -4.99 20.17
CA GLN A 22 4.39 -4.58 21.47
C GLN A 22 4.23 -3.06 21.54
N HIS A 23 3.02 -2.59 21.87
CA HIS A 23 2.70 -1.18 22.07
C HIS A 23 2.48 -0.84 23.55
N SER A 24 2.84 0.38 23.93
CA SER A 24 2.60 0.92 25.29
C SER A 24 1.17 1.44 25.44
N THR A 25 0.73 1.72 26.66
CA THR A 25 -0.64 2.25 26.91
C THR A 25 -0.75 3.75 26.62
N GLY A 26 0.05 4.58 27.28
CA GLY A 26 -0.10 6.04 27.25
C GLY A 26 0.25 6.64 25.89
N GLY A 27 1.46 6.37 25.39
CA GLY A 27 1.94 6.93 24.12
C GLY A 27 1.11 6.48 22.92
N TYR A 28 0.69 5.21 22.91
CA TYR A 28 -0.19 4.68 21.86
C TYR A 28 -1.54 5.39 21.84
N LEU A 29 -2.24 5.47 22.98
CA LEU A 29 -3.55 6.12 23.05
C LEU A 29 -3.48 7.60 22.70
N VAL A 30 -2.47 8.32 23.17
CA VAL A 30 -2.25 9.74 22.78
C VAL A 30 -2.06 9.86 21.27
N GLY A 31 -1.22 9.02 20.67
CA GLY A 31 -0.94 9.04 19.24
C GLY A 31 -2.19 8.78 18.40
N VAL A 32 -2.89 7.66 18.66
CA VAL A 32 -4.06 7.27 17.85
C VAL A 32 -5.26 8.18 18.08
N ALA A 33 -5.50 8.67 19.30
CA ALA A 33 -6.56 9.64 19.54
C ALA A 33 -6.28 10.95 18.79
N THR A 34 -5.03 11.42 18.81
CA THR A 34 -4.61 12.63 18.10
C THR A 34 -4.77 12.50 16.59
N THR A 35 -4.23 11.43 16.00
CA THR A 35 -4.33 11.24 14.54
C THR A 35 -5.76 11.00 14.11
N THR A 36 -6.58 10.26 14.86
CA THR A 36 -7.99 10.10 14.53
C THR A 36 -8.70 11.46 14.46
N LYS A 37 -8.50 12.31 15.46
CA LYS A 37 -9.13 13.62 15.52
C LYS A 37 -8.75 14.51 14.33
N TYR A 38 -7.45 14.67 14.08
CA TYR A 38 -6.98 15.65 13.12
C TYR A 38 -6.96 15.14 11.67
N VAL A 39 -6.63 13.86 11.44
CA VAL A 39 -6.54 13.32 10.08
C VAL A 39 -7.93 13.11 9.48
N PHE A 40 -8.89 12.64 10.26
CA PHE A 40 -10.27 12.48 9.79
C PHE A 40 -11.14 13.72 10.08
N ASP A 41 -10.55 14.80 10.59
CA ASP A 41 -11.28 16.01 11.01
C ASP A 41 -12.51 15.68 11.84
N LEU A 42 -12.39 14.70 12.75
CA LEU A 42 -13.51 14.06 13.41
C LEU A 42 -14.34 15.08 14.20
N LYS A 43 -15.65 15.06 13.98
CA LYS A 43 -16.69 15.88 14.62
C LYS A 43 -17.56 15.02 15.53
N ASP A 44 -18.27 15.68 16.44
CA ASP A 44 -19.14 15.01 17.41
C ASP A 44 -20.33 14.32 16.73
N GLU A 45 -20.76 14.82 15.57
CA GLU A 45 -21.89 14.29 14.79
C GLU A 45 -21.49 13.17 13.81
N ASP A 46 -20.20 12.81 13.72
CA ASP A 46 -19.76 11.84 12.73
C ASP A 46 -20.16 10.41 13.05
N LEU A 47 -20.62 9.70 12.02
CA LEU A 47 -20.63 8.25 11.98
C LEU A 47 -19.41 7.77 11.18
N TYR A 48 -18.41 7.29 11.91
CA TYR A 48 -17.13 6.87 11.37
C TYR A 48 -17.15 5.39 10.99
N TRP A 49 -16.79 5.07 9.75
CA TRP A 49 -16.63 3.69 9.30
C TRP A 49 -15.21 3.41 8.78
N CYS A 50 -14.46 2.57 9.50
CA CYS A 50 -13.28 1.91 8.97
C CYS A 50 -13.60 0.46 8.60
N THR A 51 -13.30 0.09 7.35
CA THR A 51 -13.67 -1.22 6.80
C THR A 51 -12.60 -2.29 7.05
N ALA A 52 -11.60 -2.01 7.89
CA ALA A 52 -10.55 -2.97 8.21
C ALA A 52 -11.07 -4.05 9.17
N ASP A 53 -10.33 -5.14 9.29
CA ASP A 53 -10.57 -6.14 10.33
C ASP A 53 -9.76 -5.80 11.60
N ILE A 54 -10.32 -6.14 12.77
CA ILE A 54 -9.69 -5.88 14.07
C ILE A 54 -8.40 -6.68 14.29
N GLY A 55 -8.15 -7.74 13.52
CA GLY A 55 -6.89 -8.48 13.49
C GLY A 55 -5.72 -7.71 12.88
N TRP A 56 -5.95 -6.52 12.30
CA TRP A 56 -4.91 -5.63 11.80
C TRP A 56 -4.73 -4.40 12.68
N VAL A 57 -3.58 -3.74 12.57
CA VAL A 57 -3.29 -2.51 13.33
C VAL A 57 -4.28 -1.39 13.00
N THR A 58 -4.83 -1.37 11.78
CA THR A 58 -5.89 -0.44 11.37
C THR A 58 -7.14 -0.62 12.22
N GLY A 59 -7.57 -1.86 12.49
CA GLY A 59 -8.72 -2.09 13.35
C GLY A 59 -8.44 -1.76 14.81
N HIS A 60 -7.23 -2.06 15.31
CA HIS A 60 -6.84 -1.61 16.66
C HIS A 60 -6.91 -0.09 16.78
N SER A 61 -6.20 0.62 15.91
CA SER A 61 -5.96 2.06 16.04
C SER A 61 -7.16 2.90 15.61
N TYR A 62 -7.87 2.47 14.57
CA TYR A 62 -8.87 3.26 13.85
C TYR A 62 -10.25 2.60 13.77
N ILE A 63 -10.50 1.44 14.39
CA ILE A 63 -11.88 1.02 14.72
C ILE A 63 -12.10 1.18 16.22
N VAL A 64 -11.17 0.69 17.03
CA VAL A 64 -11.33 0.66 18.49
C VAL A 64 -10.72 1.90 19.15
N TYR A 65 -9.39 1.95 19.28
CA TYR A 65 -8.75 2.84 20.25
C TYR A 65 -8.90 4.33 19.92
N GLY A 66 -8.55 4.76 18.70
CA GLY A 66 -8.56 6.18 18.32
C GLY A 66 -9.95 6.81 18.30
N PRO A 67 -10.95 6.22 17.59
CA PRO A 67 -12.31 6.77 17.58
C PRO A 67 -12.97 6.75 18.95
N LEU A 68 -12.90 5.64 19.69
CA LEU A 68 -13.53 5.54 21.02
C LEU A 68 -12.85 6.45 22.06
N ALA A 69 -11.54 6.67 21.98
CA ALA A 69 -10.85 7.65 22.82
C ALA A 69 -11.28 9.09 22.53
N ASN A 70 -11.82 9.38 21.33
CA ASN A 70 -12.41 10.67 20.98
C ASN A 70 -13.93 10.73 21.24
N GLY A 71 -14.55 9.65 21.74
CA GLY A 71 -16.01 9.60 21.94
C GLY A 71 -16.81 9.48 20.65
N ALA A 72 -16.19 9.03 19.55
CA ALA A 72 -16.84 8.90 18.25
C ALA A 72 -17.87 7.76 18.22
N THR A 73 -18.85 7.87 17.31
CA THR A 73 -19.70 6.73 16.93
C THR A 73 -19.00 5.93 15.82
N VAL A 74 -18.81 4.63 16.03
CA VAL A 74 -18.10 3.74 15.10
C VAL A 74 -19.08 2.74 14.49
N PHE A 75 -19.16 2.72 13.16
CA PHE A 75 -19.85 1.66 12.43
C PHE A 75 -18.90 0.47 12.25
N MET A 76 -19.15 -0.63 12.96
CA MET A 76 -18.42 -1.88 12.82
C MET A 76 -19.20 -2.82 11.89
N TYR A 77 -18.54 -3.33 10.86
CA TYR A 77 -19.17 -4.15 9.83
C TYR A 77 -18.63 -5.58 9.86
N GLU A 78 -19.54 -6.55 9.96
CA GLU A 78 -19.26 -7.96 9.74
C GLU A 78 -19.83 -8.39 8.38
N GLY A 79 -18.96 -8.65 7.41
CA GLY A 79 -19.36 -9.14 6.10
C GLY A 79 -18.36 -8.84 5.00
N ALA A 80 -18.67 -9.32 3.80
CA ALA A 80 -17.94 -8.99 2.60
C ALA A 80 -18.54 -7.73 1.93
N PRO A 81 -17.75 -7.00 1.13
CA PRO A 81 -18.26 -5.84 0.39
C PRO A 81 -19.20 -6.15 -0.78
N ASP A 82 -19.36 -7.42 -1.15
CA ASP A 82 -20.14 -7.89 -2.30
C ASP A 82 -21.31 -8.81 -1.98
N TRP A 83 -21.65 -8.96 -0.69
CA TRP A 83 -22.77 -9.79 -0.26
C TRP A 83 -23.85 -8.97 0.46
N PRO A 84 -25.14 -9.07 0.07
CA PRO A 84 -25.69 -9.97 -0.95
C PRO A 84 -25.42 -9.53 -2.40
N GLU A 85 -25.07 -8.26 -2.62
CA GLU A 85 -24.73 -7.71 -3.93
C GLU A 85 -23.51 -6.76 -3.83
N PRO A 86 -22.83 -6.45 -4.97
CA PRO A 86 -21.70 -5.52 -5.03
C PRO A 86 -21.98 -4.07 -4.62
N ASP A 87 -23.22 -3.74 -4.26
CA ASP A 87 -23.63 -2.43 -3.75
C ASP A 87 -23.60 -2.34 -2.22
N ARG A 88 -23.26 -3.44 -1.52
CA ARG A 88 -23.44 -3.58 -0.08
C ARG A 88 -22.89 -2.41 0.73
N PHE A 89 -21.69 -1.94 0.45
CA PHE A 89 -21.09 -0.82 1.19
C PHE A 89 -21.85 0.49 0.98
N TRP A 90 -22.31 0.75 -0.24
CA TRP A 90 -23.02 1.96 -0.61
C TRP A 90 -24.40 2.00 0.03
N ARG A 91 -25.08 0.84 0.07
CA ARG A 91 -26.30 0.69 0.85
C ARG A 91 -26.08 0.99 2.33
N MET A 92 -24.99 0.55 2.94
CA MET A 92 -24.72 0.87 4.36
C MET A 92 -24.41 2.35 4.56
N VAL A 93 -23.74 3.00 3.61
CA VAL A 93 -23.52 4.45 3.68
C VAL A 93 -24.86 5.20 3.67
N GLU A 94 -25.75 4.87 2.74
CA GLU A 94 -27.07 5.49 2.61
C GLU A 94 -28.01 5.17 3.79
N GLU A 95 -28.05 3.91 4.23
CA GLU A 95 -28.98 3.44 5.27
C GLU A 95 -28.66 4.01 6.66
N TYR A 96 -27.39 4.29 6.94
CA TYR A 96 -26.92 4.75 8.26
C TYR A 96 -26.37 6.17 8.25
N ASP A 97 -26.42 6.89 7.12
CA ASP A 97 -25.86 8.24 6.97
C ASP A 97 -24.36 8.31 7.37
N ILE A 98 -23.56 7.35 6.90
CA ILE A 98 -22.13 7.30 7.23
C ILE A 98 -21.43 8.55 6.69
N THR A 99 -20.63 9.23 7.54
CA THR A 99 -20.02 10.52 7.20
C THR A 99 -18.54 10.40 6.82
N ILE A 100 -17.84 9.40 7.38
CA ILE A 100 -16.42 9.13 7.10
C ILE A 100 -16.25 7.67 6.69
N LEU A 101 -15.64 7.45 5.52
CA LEU A 101 -15.30 6.11 5.04
C LEU A 101 -13.78 5.93 4.90
N TYR A 102 -13.22 4.99 5.66
CA TYR A 102 -11.81 4.65 5.66
C TYR A 102 -11.59 3.19 5.22
N THR A 103 -11.03 3.00 4.03
CA THR A 103 -10.89 1.66 3.41
C THR A 103 -9.54 1.46 2.74
N ALA A 104 -9.28 0.27 2.20
CA ALA A 104 -8.03 -0.07 1.53
C ALA A 104 -8.11 0.16 0.01
N PRO A 105 -7.00 0.49 -0.67
CA PRO A 105 -6.95 0.56 -2.13
C PRO A 105 -7.41 -0.72 -2.83
N THR A 106 -7.19 -1.89 -2.23
CA THR A 106 -7.67 -3.18 -2.76
C THR A 106 -9.20 -3.22 -2.88
N ALA A 107 -9.92 -2.70 -1.88
CA ALA A 107 -11.37 -2.61 -1.94
C ALA A 107 -11.81 -1.58 -3.00
N ILE A 108 -11.17 -0.40 -3.03
CA ILE A 108 -11.44 0.64 -4.04
C ILE A 108 -11.29 0.10 -5.46
N ARG A 109 -10.20 -0.64 -5.75
CA ARG A 109 -9.98 -1.28 -7.06
C ARG A 109 -11.03 -2.35 -7.36
N ALA A 110 -11.49 -3.11 -6.37
CA ALA A 110 -12.57 -4.07 -6.55
C ALA A 110 -13.88 -3.37 -6.96
N PHE A 111 -14.21 -2.25 -6.30
CA PHE A 111 -15.41 -1.46 -6.61
C PHE A 111 -15.37 -0.86 -8.01
N MET A 112 -14.21 -0.30 -8.41
CA MET A 112 -13.98 0.15 -9.78
C MET A 112 -14.22 -0.95 -10.81
N ARG A 113 -13.75 -2.17 -10.51
CA ARG A 113 -13.89 -3.33 -11.40
C ARG A 113 -15.32 -3.83 -11.50
N TRP A 114 -16.10 -3.74 -10.42
CA TRP A 114 -17.50 -4.16 -10.42
C TRP A 114 -18.39 -3.21 -11.21
N GLY A 115 -18.09 -1.91 -11.21
CA GLY A 115 -18.74 -0.93 -12.04
C GLY A 115 -19.34 0.22 -11.25
N ASP A 116 -19.43 1.39 -11.89
CA ASP A 116 -19.96 2.60 -11.28
C ASP A 116 -21.46 2.51 -10.98
N GLU A 117 -22.19 1.59 -11.60
CA GLU A 117 -23.63 1.46 -11.45
C GLU A 117 -24.05 1.07 -10.03
N PHE A 118 -23.20 0.37 -9.27
CA PHE A 118 -23.50 -0.02 -7.89
C PHE A 118 -23.49 1.19 -6.95
N PRO A 119 -22.42 2.00 -6.83
CA PRO A 119 -22.46 3.19 -6.01
C PRO A 119 -23.47 4.24 -6.49
N LYS A 120 -23.72 4.35 -7.81
CA LYS A 120 -24.69 5.32 -8.37
C LYS A 120 -26.16 5.04 -8.03
N ARG A 121 -26.48 3.87 -7.46
CA ARG A 121 -27.85 3.53 -7.02
C ARG A 121 -28.21 4.10 -5.65
N HIS A 122 -27.22 4.60 -4.90
CA HIS A 122 -27.37 5.02 -3.51
C HIS A 122 -27.05 6.51 -3.36
N ASP A 123 -27.69 7.15 -2.40
CA ASP A 123 -27.29 8.48 -1.95
C ASP A 123 -26.05 8.39 -1.06
N LEU A 124 -24.93 8.93 -1.56
CA LEU A 124 -23.66 9.02 -0.83
C LEU A 124 -23.40 10.45 -0.33
N SER A 125 -24.44 11.29 -0.26
CA SER A 125 -24.32 12.71 0.09
C SER A 125 -23.85 12.95 1.53
N SER A 126 -24.15 12.02 2.45
CA SER A 126 -23.72 12.00 3.86
C SER A 126 -22.20 11.99 4.01
N LEU A 127 -21.47 11.37 3.08
CA LEU A 127 -20.02 11.33 3.11
C LEU A 127 -19.46 12.74 2.99
N ARG A 128 -18.59 13.09 3.93
CA ARG A 128 -17.83 14.34 3.95
C ARG A 128 -16.32 14.13 3.81
N LEU A 129 -15.81 12.94 4.13
CA LEU A 129 -14.38 12.62 4.07
C LEU A 129 -14.15 11.15 3.72
N LEU A 130 -13.16 10.92 2.86
CA LEU A 130 -12.71 9.59 2.47
C LEU A 130 -11.28 9.38 2.94
N GLY A 131 -10.95 8.16 3.35
CA GLY A 131 -9.58 7.78 3.65
C GLY A 131 -9.15 6.49 2.95
N THR A 132 -7.85 6.37 2.72
CA THR A 132 -7.22 5.17 2.16
C THR A 132 -5.99 4.74 2.96
N VAL A 133 -5.79 3.43 3.11
CA VAL A 133 -4.75 2.85 3.98
C VAL A 133 -4.20 1.52 3.52
N GLY A 134 -2.96 1.26 3.92
CA GLY A 134 -2.35 -0.08 3.99
C GLY A 134 -1.56 -0.47 2.75
N GLU A 135 -1.83 0.18 1.62
CA GLU A 135 -1.10 0.02 0.37
C GLU A 135 -1.05 1.36 -0.36
N PRO A 136 -0.06 1.60 -1.24
CA PRO A 136 -0.12 2.75 -2.12
C PRO A 136 -1.34 2.69 -3.05
N ILE A 137 -2.04 3.82 -3.15
CA ILE A 137 -3.16 4.01 -4.06
C ILE A 137 -2.65 4.60 -5.38
N ASN A 138 -2.99 3.98 -6.50
CA ASN A 138 -2.61 4.53 -7.80
C ASN A 138 -3.47 5.77 -8.15
N PRO A 139 -2.97 6.70 -8.98
CA PRO A 139 -3.70 7.93 -9.33
C PRO A 139 -5.07 7.72 -9.98
N GLU A 140 -5.27 6.63 -10.72
CA GLU A 140 -6.56 6.33 -11.37
C GLU A 140 -7.62 5.95 -10.32
N ALA A 141 -7.26 5.05 -9.41
CA ALA A 141 -8.12 4.63 -8.31
C ALA A 141 -8.42 5.78 -7.35
N TRP A 142 -7.43 6.63 -7.06
CA TRP A 142 -7.63 7.83 -6.24
C TRP A 142 -8.67 8.77 -6.87
N ARG A 143 -8.55 9.06 -8.18
CA ARG A 143 -9.49 9.95 -8.89
C ARG A 143 -10.88 9.36 -8.98
N TRP A 144 -10.99 8.05 -9.26
CA TRP A 144 -12.27 7.36 -9.24
C TRP A 144 -12.93 7.45 -7.87
N TYR A 145 -12.17 7.21 -6.79
CA TYR A 145 -12.69 7.27 -5.43
C TYR A 145 -13.22 8.67 -5.08
N GLN A 146 -12.48 9.71 -5.44
CA GLN A 146 -12.89 11.10 -5.21
C GLN A 146 -14.17 11.46 -5.99
N LYS A 147 -14.22 11.08 -7.27
CA LYS A 147 -15.29 11.47 -8.18
C LYS A 147 -16.56 10.65 -7.95
N THR A 148 -16.43 9.33 -7.93
CA THR A 148 -17.56 8.39 -7.91
C THR A 148 -18.13 8.24 -6.51
N ILE A 149 -17.28 8.11 -5.49
CA ILE A 149 -17.73 7.92 -4.11
C ILE A 149 -17.85 9.27 -3.39
N GLY A 150 -16.85 10.13 -3.51
CA GLY A 150 -16.83 11.44 -2.85
C GLY A 150 -17.68 12.51 -3.54
N GLY A 151 -18.22 12.24 -4.73
CA GLY A 151 -18.97 13.21 -5.54
C GLY A 151 -18.16 14.46 -5.93
N GLY A 152 -16.82 14.40 -5.89
CA GLY A 152 -15.93 15.54 -6.03
C GLY A 152 -15.92 16.51 -4.84
N ARG A 153 -16.68 16.23 -3.77
CA ARG A 153 -16.80 17.08 -2.57
C ARG A 153 -15.87 16.65 -1.44
N CYS A 154 -15.66 15.34 -1.30
CA CYS A 154 -14.89 14.77 -0.20
C CYS A 154 -13.37 14.91 -0.44
N PRO A 155 -12.58 15.42 0.53
CA PRO A 155 -11.15 15.21 0.54
C PRO A 155 -10.83 13.73 0.73
N ILE A 156 -9.67 13.30 0.21
CA ILE A 156 -9.13 11.96 0.45
C ILE A 156 -7.87 12.08 1.29
N VAL A 157 -7.85 11.40 2.43
CA VAL A 157 -6.64 11.23 3.24
C VAL A 157 -5.95 9.92 2.88
N ASP A 158 -4.84 10.01 2.15
CA ASP A 158 -3.94 8.88 1.89
C ASP A 158 -2.94 8.74 3.03
N THR A 159 -3.10 7.67 3.81
CA THR A 159 -2.43 7.53 5.09
C THR A 159 -1.33 6.49 5.02
N TRP A 160 -0.07 6.93 5.13
CA TRP A 160 1.07 6.04 5.28
C TRP A 160 1.46 5.89 6.75
N TRP A 161 1.56 4.62 7.16
CA TRP A 161 1.95 4.15 8.49
C TRP A 161 2.03 2.61 8.49
N GLN A 162 2.49 2.03 9.59
CA GLN A 162 2.76 0.60 9.74
C GLN A 162 2.32 0.08 11.13
N THR A 163 2.26 -1.24 11.30
CA THR A 163 1.97 -1.87 12.59
C THR A 163 2.89 -1.38 13.69
N GLU A 164 4.16 -1.24 13.36
CA GLU A 164 5.23 -0.77 14.23
C GLU A 164 5.08 0.72 14.64
N THR A 165 4.41 1.52 13.80
CA THR A 165 4.25 2.95 14.05
C THR A 165 3.07 3.28 14.94
N GLY A 166 2.07 2.39 15.04
CA GLY A 166 0.89 2.55 15.89
C GLY A 166 -0.10 3.64 15.46
N MET A 167 0.38 4.79 14.98
CA MET A 167 -0.41 5.95 14.53
C MET A 167 -0.06 6.34 13.08
N ILE A 168 -0.92 7.14 12.45
CA ILE A 168 -0.70 7.66 11.09
C ILE A 168 0.48 8.64 11.13
N LEU A 169 1.44 8.51 10.20
CA LEU A 169 2.68 9.29 10.23
C LEU A 169 2.84 10.26 9.07
N ILE A 170 2.43 9.90 7.86
CA ILE A 170 2.49 10.77 6.68
C ILE A 170 1.11 10.73 6.04
N THR A 171 0.48 11.90 5.96
CA THR A 171 -0.91 12.03 5.51
C THR A 171 -1.22 13.50 5.23
N PRO A 172 -2.14 13.81 4.30
CA PRO A 172 -2.71 15.15 4.24
C PRO A 172 -3.57 15.42 5.47
N LEU A 173 -3.69 16.70 5.83
CA LEU A 173 -4.71 17.16 6.77
C LEU A 173 -5.84 17.84 5.97
N PRO A 174 -7.10 17.36 6.11
CA PRO A 174 -8.23 17.95 5.39
C PRO A 174 -8.37 19.43 5.76
N GLY A 175 -8.59 20.28 4.75
CA GLY A 175 -8.69 21.74 4.92
C GLY A 175 -7.34 22.48 4.99
N ALA A 176 -6.20 21.78 5.12
CA ALA A 176 -4.87 22.39 5.17
C ALA A 176 -3.94 21.95 4.03
N THR A 177 -4.13 20.75 3.48
CA THR A 177 -3.23 20.17 2.48
C THR A 177 -3.93 19.98 1.12
N THR A 178 -3.40 20.59 0.06
CA THR A 178 -3.82 20.30 -1.31
C THR A 178 -3.21 18.97 -1.76
N THR A 179 -4.04 17.94 -1.96
CA THR A 179 -3.58 16.58 -2.27
C THR A 179 -3.10 16.40 -3.70
N LYS A 180 -2.07 15.57 -3.90
CA LYS A 180 -1.68 15.04 -5.22
C LYS A 180 -2.08 13.55 -5.29
N PRO A 181 -2.80 13.09 -6.33
CA PRO A 181 -3.22 11.69 -6.44
C PRO A 181 -2.03 10.72 -6.35
N GLY A 182 -2.04 9.82 -5.37
CA GLY A 182 -0.99 8.82 -5.14
C GLY A 182 0.17 9.27 -4.24
N SER A 183 0.10 10.46 -3.64
CA SER A 183 1.04 10.91 -2.61
C SER A 183 0.36 10.93 -1.23
N ALA A 184 1.07 10.46 -0.21
CA ALA A 184 0.68 10.62 1.19
C ALA A 184 0.95 12.05 1.71
N THR A 185 1.50 12.93 0.87
CA THR A 185 1.80 14.35 1.15
C THR A 185 2.87 14.53 2.22
N GLN A 186 2.59 15.22 3.33
CA GLN A 186 3.59 15.64 4.31
C GLN A 186 3.50 14.81 5.60
N PRO A 187 4.59 14.75 6.39
CA PRO A 187 4.56 14.15 7.71
C PRO A 187 3.54 14.85 8.63
N PHE A 188 2.81 14.06 9.42
CA PHE A 188 1.91 14.57 10.45
C PHE A 188 2.70 15.44 11.45
N PRO A 189 2.10 16.51 12.04
CA PRO A 189 2.81 17.37 12.98
C PRO A 189 3.52 16.59 14.10
N GLY A 190 4.80 16.88 14.30
CA GLY A 190 5.67 16.18 15.25
C GLY A 190 6.42 14.97 14.67
N ILE A 191 6.11 14.55 13.44
CA ILE A 191 6.82 13.47 12.75
C ILE A 191 7.95 14.04 11.88
N GLU A 192 9.15 13.53 12.09
CA GLU A 192 10.35 13.92 11.32
C GLU A 192 10.76 12.79 10.37
N ALA A 193 10.11 12.72 9.21
CA ALA A 193 10.46 11.78 8.15
C ALA A 193 11.54 12.33 7.21
N GLU A 194 12.37 11.44 6.68
CA GLU A 194 13.46 11.76 5.77
C GLU A 194 13.64 10.63 4.74
N VAL A 195 14.07 10.98 3.53
CA VAL A 195 14.49 10.01 2.51
C VAL A 195 16.02 10.02 2.44
N VAL A 196 16.64 8.86 2.68
CA VAL A 196 18.11 8.73 2.75
C VAL A 196 18.64 7.66 1.79
N ASP A 197 19.91 7.77 1.43
CA ASP A 197 20.61 6.72 0.70
C ASP A 197 21.05 5.58 1.64
N GLU A 198 21.79 4.62 1.09
CA GLU A 198 22.27 3.45 1.84
C GLU A 198 23.32 3.79 2.91
N LYS A 199 23.90 4.99 2.83
CA LYS A 199 24.85 5.52 3.81
C LYS A 199 24.16 6.39 4.87
N GLY A 200 22.83 6.50 4.81
CA GLY A 200 22.03 7.31 5.74
C GLY A 200 22.06 8.82 5.45
N GLN A 201 22.57 9.24 4.29
CA GLN A 201 22.63 10.64 3.87
C GLN A 201 21.36 11.03 3.11
N THR A 202 20.84 12.24 3.35
CA THR A 202 19.66 12.77 2.66
C THR A 202 19.85 12.72 1.15
N VAL A 203 18.86 12.19 0.43
CA VAL A 203 18.89 12.20 -1.04
C VAL A 203 18.36 13.53 -1.60
N PRO A 204 18.80 13.96 -2.80
CA PRO A 204 18.21 15.11 -3.48
C PRO A 204 16.72 14.93 -3.75
N VAL A 205 16.03 16.06 -3.97
CA VAL A 205 14.63 16.11 -4.39
C VAL A 205 14.39 15.20 -5.62
N ASN A 206 13.23 14.56 -5.66
CA ASN A 206 12.80 13.57 -6.64
C ASN A 206 13.66 12.30 -6.73
N LYS A 207 14.71 12.15 -5.91
CA LYS A 207 15.48 10.91 -5.84
C LYS A 207 14.86 9.93 -4.85
N GLY A 208 14.72 8.67 -5.25
CA GLY A 208 14.26 7.60 -4.38
C GLY A 208 15.33 7.15 -3.38
N GLY A 209 14.90 6.80 -2.17
CA GLY A 209 15.75 6.29 -1.10
C GLY A 209 14.96 5.57 -0.01
N TYR A 210 15.62 5.29 1.10
CA TYR A 210 15.03 4.70 2.30
C TYR A 210 14.23 5.75 3.06
N LEU A 211 12.97 5.43 3.37
CA LEU A 211 12.17 6.22 4.28
C LEU A 211 12.58 5.90 5.72
N VAL A 212 13.02 6.92 6.44
CA VAL A 212 13.45 6.81 7.84
C VAL A 212 12.79 7.88 8.70
N LEU A 213 12.69 7.62 10.00
CA LEU A 213 12.17 8.57 10.98
C LEU A 213 13.32 8.98 11.93
N ARG A 214 13.55 10.29 12.06
CA ARG A 214 14.73 10.83 12.76
C ARG A 214 14.58 10.83 14.28
N ARG A 215 13.35 10.79 14.79
CA ARG A 215 13.05 10.85 16.23
C ARG A 215 11.90 9.91 16.59
N PRO A 216 11.87 9.40 17.84
CA PRO A 216 10.71 8.66 18.34
C PRO A 216 9.43 9.50 18.33
N TRP A 217 8.29 8.81 18.22
CA TRP A 217 6.94 9.38 18.28
C TRP A 217 6.10 8.65 19.36
N PRO A 218 4.98 9.22 19.82
CA PRO A 218 4.26 8.67 20.98
C PRO A 218 3.80 7.21 20.84
N ALA A 219 3.21 6.84 19.69
CA ALA A 219 2.68 5.50 19.45
C ALA A 219 3.71 4.51 18.88
N MET A 220 5.00 4.82 18.97
CA MET A 220 6.07 3.93 18.53
C MET A 220 6.04 2.61 19.31
N LEU A 221 6.24 1.49 18.61
CA LEU A 221 6.43 0.19 19.25
C LEU A 221 7.55 0.25 20.31
N GLN A 222 7.36 -0.42 21.44
CA GLN A 222 8.37 -0.47 22.49
C GLN A 222 9.47 -1.48 22.19
N THR A 223 9.08 -2.64 21.66
CA THR A 223 9.96 -3.77 21.39
C THR A 223 9.24 -4.80 20.52
N LEU A 224 9.95 -5.87 20.14
CA LEU A 224 9.33 -7.13 19.78
C LEU A 224 9.17 -7.99 21.05
N TYR A 225 7.98 -8.55 21.24
CA TYR A 225 7.62 -9.37 22.40
C TYR A 225 8.56 -10.57 22.52
N HIS A 226 9.24 -10.67 23.66
CA HIS A 226 10.31 -11.65 23.95
C HIS A 226 11.49 -11.64 22.95
N ASP A 227 11.69 -10.56 22.18
CA ASP A 227 12.77 -10.48 21.18
C ASP A 227 13.36 -9.05 21.00
N PRO A 228 13.89 -8.43 22.07
CA PRO A 228 14.40 -7.06 22.03
C PRO A 228 15.66 -6.90 21.14
N GLU A 229 16.42 -7.96 20.91
CA GLU A 229 17.60 -7.89 20.04
C GLU A 229 17.19 -7.83 18.56
N ARG A 230 16.19 -8.61 18.13
CA ARG A 230 15.63 -8.48 16.78
C ARG A 230 14.98 -7.11 16.56
N TYR A 231 14.39 -6.50 17.60
CA TYR A 231 13.91 -5.11 17.51
C TYR A 231 15.02 -4.14 17.10
N LYS A 232 16.18 -4.18 17.79
CA LYS A 232 17.33 -3.34 17.45
C LYS A 232 17.85 -3.62 16.05
N GLN A 233 17.99 -4.91 15.71
CA GLN A 233 18.49 -5.33 14.40
C GLN A 233 17.57 -4.85 13.27
N VAL A 234 16.26 -5.06 13.37
CA VAL A 234 15.34 -4.77 12.27
C VAL A 234 15.17 -3.26 12.05
N TYR A 235 15.05 -2.47 13.12
CA TYR A 235 14.62 -1.08 13.01
C TYR A 235 15.73 -0.04 13.18
N TRP A 236 16.90 -0.41 13.72
CA TRP A 236 17.93 0.56 14.10
C TRP A 236 19.33 0.26 13.54
N SER A 237 19.55 -0.92 12.95
CA SER A 237 20.87 -1.29 12.43
C SER A 237 21.14 -0.79 11.01
N GLN A 238 20.11 -0.76 10.15
CA GLN A 238 20.26 -0.44 8.73
C GLN A 238 20.68 1.02 8.49
N VAL A 239 20.16 1.95 9.29
CA VAL A 239 20.50 3.37 9.26
C VAL A 239 20.73 3.84 10.69
N PRO A 240 21.99 3.80 11.19
CA PRO A 240 22.28 4.12 12.58
C PRO A 240 21.74 5.48 13.01
N GLY A 241 21.06 5.52 14.16
CA GLY A 241 20.48 6.74 14.74
C GLY A 241 19.14 7.18 14.14
N LYS A 242 18.60 6.46 13.14
CA LYS A 242 17.28 6.71 12.56
C LYS A 242 16.46 5.42 12.57
N TYR A 243 15.16 5.53 12.80
CA TYR A 243 14.27 4.38 12.69
C TYR A 243 14.06 4.02 11.22
N PHE A 244 14.40 2.79 10.86
CA PHE A 244 14.27 2.25 9.52
C PHE A 244 12.89 1.62 9.33
N THR A 245 12.09 2.20 8.43
CA THR A 245 10.71 1.77 8.16
C THR A 245 10.63 0.52 7.27
N GLY A 246 11.70 0.25 6.52
CA GLY A 246 11.70 -0.77 5.48
C GLY A 246 10.91 -0.41 4.22
N ASP A 247 10.46 0.85 4.09
CA ASP A 247 9.80 1.37 2.88
C ASP A 247 10.73 2.30 2.10
N GLY A 248 10.58 2.27 0.78
CA GLY A 248 11.20 3.23 -0.13
C GLY A 248 10.26 4.41 -0.35
N ALA A 249 10.83 5.61 -0.44
CA ALA A 249 10.08 6.80 -0.79
C ALA A 249 10.92 7.75 -1.65
N ARG A 250 10.24 8.70 -2.30
CA ARG A 250 10.86 9.93 -2.82
C ARG A 250 10.10 11.13 -2.29
N MET A 251 10.80 12.25 -2.14
CA MET A 251 10.21 13.53 -1.79
C MET A 251 10.28 14.46 -3.00
N ASP A 252 9.16 15.07 -3.38
CA ASP A 252 9.14 16.03 -4.48
C ASP A 252 9.47 17.47 -4.03
N GLU A 253 9.39 18.41 -4.97
CA GLU A 253 9.74 19.82 -4.78
C GLU A 253 8.83 20.54 -3.78
N ASP A 254 7.60 20.05 -3.58
CA ASP A 254 6.65 20.60 -2.61
C ASP A 254 6.77 19.92 -1.24
N GLY A 255 7.78 19.06 -1.06
CA GLY A 255 7.98 18.28 0.15
C GLY A 255 7.00 17.12 0.30
N PHE A 256 6.34 16.70 -0.78
CA PHE A 256 5.37 15.61 -0.73
C PHE A 256 6.09 14.26 -0.87
N PHE A 257 5.73 13.33 0.00
CA PHE A 257 6.25 11.98 0.03
C PHE A 257 5.43 11.07 -0.90
N TRP A 258 6.15 10.33 -1.72
CA TRP A 258 5.62 9.33 -2.65
C TRP A 258 6.19 7.97 -2.24
N LEU A 259 5.31 7.06 -1.83
CA LEU A 259 5.71 5.77 -1.29
C LEU A 259 5.92 4.80 -2.46
N MET A 260 7.12 4.24 -2.54
CA MET A 260 7.56 3.37 -3.63
C MET A 260 7.34 1.87 -3.33
N GLY A 261 6.81 1.56 -2.15
CA GLY A 261 6.62 0.20 -1.63
C GLY A 261 7.71 -0.23 -0.66
N ARG A 262 7.73 -1.52 -0.29
CA ARG A 262 8.79 -2.09 0.54
C ARG A 262 10.13 -1.93 -0.16
N ILE A 263 11.21 -1.65 0.56
CA ILE A 263 12.57 -1.65 -0.02
C ILE A 263 12.95 -3.00 -0.62
N ASP A 264 12.46 -4.09 -0.04
CA ASP A 264 12.60 -5.42 -0.61
C ASP A 264 11.94 -5.50 -2.00
N ASP A 265 10.92 -4.67 -2.27
CA ASP A 265 10.21 -4.57 -3.55
C ASP A 265 10.68 -3.39 -4.42
N VAL A 266 11.75 -2.69 -4.04
CA VAL A 266 12.42 -1.68 -4.86
C VAL A 266 13.56 -2.33 -5.64
N ILE A 267 13.60 -2.08 -6.94
CA ILE A 267 14.58 -2.69 -7.85
C ILE A 267 15.62 -1.64 -8.23
N ASN A 268 16.90 -1.98 -8.14
CA ASN A 268 18.00 -1.10 -8.54
C ASN A 268 18.43 -1.40 -9.98
N VAL A 269 18.02 -0.54 -10.92
CA VAL A 269 18.33 -0.66 -12.35
C VAL A 269 19.34 0.41 -12.71
N ALA A 270 20.58 0.00 -12.97
CA ALA A 270 21.69 0.89 -13.34
C ALA A 270 21.91 2.07 -12.35
N GLY A 271 21.73 1.82 -11.05
CA GLY A 271 21.88 2.83 -10.00
C GLY A 271 20.60 3.63 -9.70
N HIS A 272 19.52 3.42 -10.46
CA HIS A 272 18.22 4.03 -10.22
C HIS A 272 17.33 3.10 -9.39
N ARG A 273 16.83 3.59 -8.26
CA ARG A 273 15.85 2.87 -7.44
C ARG A 273 14.46 3.06 -8.03
N ILE A 274 13.86 1.96 -8.48
CA ILE A 274 12.55 1.94 -9.13
C ILE A 274 11.60 1.14 -8.25
N GLY A 275 10.50 1.77 -7.84
CA GLY A 275 9.44 1.09 -7.11
C GLY A 275 8.68 0.18 -8.07
N THR A 276 8.54 -1.10 -7.74
CA THR A 276 7.72 -2.03 -8.54
C THR A 276 6.30 -1.50 -8.76
N MET A 277 5.71 -0.89 -7.73
CA MET A 277 4.37 -0.31 -7.80
C MET A 277 4.23 0.86 -8.77
N GLU A 278 5.28 1.65 -8.99
CA GLU A 278 5.25 2.76 -9.93
C GLU A 278 5.09 2.21 -11.36
N VAL A 279 5.90 1.21 -11.71
CA VAL A 279 5.87 0.51 -13.01
C VAL A 279 4.56 -0.25 -13.20
N GLU A 280 4.08 -0.93 -12.16
CA GLU A 280 2.78 -1.61 -12.18
C GLU A 280 1.63 -0.62 -12.40
N SER A 281 1.66 0.54 -11.75
CA SER A 281 0.63 1.58 -11.91
C SER A 281 0.63 2.14 -13.33
N ALA A 282 1.82 2.38 -13.91
CA ALA A 282 1.93 2.76 -15.30
C ALA A 282 1.33 1.69 -16.22
N LEU A 283 1.65 0.42 -16.03
CA LEU A 283 1.06 -0.67 -16.81
C LEU A 283 -0.47 -0.75 -16.65
N VAL A 284 -0.99 -0.66 -15.43
CA VAL A 284 -2.43 -0.77 -15.13
C VAL A 284 -3.23 0.40 -15.71
N SER A 285 -2.64 1.60 -15.82
CA SER A 285 -3.27 2.74 -16.48
C SER A 285 -3.50 2.56 -17.99
N HIS A 286 -2.95 1.50 -18.60
CA HIS A 286 -3.23 1.17 -19.99
C HIS A 286 -4.60 0.50 -20.12
N GLU A 287 -5.42 0.93 -21.10
CA GLU A 287 -6.83 0.54 -21.21
C GLU A 287 -7.09 -0.98 -21.21
N LYS A 288 -6.13 -1.75 -21.75
CA LYS A 288 -6.21 -3.22 -21.89
C LYS A 288 -5.78 -3.99 -20.65
N VAL A 289 -5.10 -3.37 -19.69
CA VAL A 289 -4.49 -4.05 -18.55
C VAL A 289 -5.44 -4.06 -17.35
N ALA A 290 -5.63 -5.23 -16.74
CA ALA A 290 -6.38 -5.38 -15.51
C ALA A 290 -5.46 -5.32 -14.28
N GLU A 291 -4.35 -6.06 -14.33
CA GLU A 291 -3.39 -6.17 -13.22
C GLU A 291 -1.97 -6.31 -13.76
N ALA A 292 -1.00 -5.85 -12.98
CA ALA A 292 0.41 -6.03 -13.28
C ALA A 292 1.18 -6.40 -12.01
N ALA A 293 2.20 -7.22 -12.16
CA ALA A 293 3.21 -7.50 -11.14
C ALA A 293 4.60 -7.30 -11.73
N VAL A 294 5.42 -6.50 -11.08
CA VAL A 294 6.79 -6.23 -11.51
C VAL A 294 7.76 -6.77 -10.47
N VAL A 295 8.80 -7.45 -10.94
CA VAL A 295 9.89 -7.97 -10.10
C VAL A 295 11.24 -7.70 -10.75
N GLY A 296 12.31 -7.75 -9.94
CA GLY A 296 13.67 -7.59 -10.43
C GLY A 296 14.28 -8.95 -10.76
N LYS A 297 15.01 -9.03 -11.87
CA LYS A 297 15.91 -10.15 -12.18
C LYS A 297 17.37 -9.67 -12.20
N PRO A 298 18.35 -10.50 -11.79
CA PRO A 298 19.76 -10.16 -11.95
C PRO A 298 20.10 -9.86 -13.41
N HIS A 299 20.88 -8.81 -13.66
CA HIS A 299 21.31 -8.40 -14.99
C HIS A 299 22.81 -8.06 -14.99
N PRO A 300 23.63 -8.64 -15.89
CA PRO A 300 25.09 -8.50 -15.85
C PRO A 300 25.58 -7.05 -15.99
N VAL A 301 24.88 -6.24 -16.78
CA VAL A 301 25.24 -4.82 -17.00
C VAL A 301 24.54 -3.85 -16.04
N LYS A 302 23.20 -3.98 -15.87
CA LYS A 302 22.38 -3.03 -15.09
C LYS A 302 22.35 -3.32 -13.58
N GLY A 303 22.96 -4.42 -13.12
CA GLY A 303 22.78 -4.96 -11.77
C GLY A 303 21.47 -5.74 -11.67
N GLN A 304 20.33 -5.06 -11.84
CA GLN A 304 19.03 -5.69 -12.02
C GLN A 304 18.31 -5.15 -13.25
N SER A 305 17.41 -5.96 -13.81
CA SER A 305 16.43 -5.55 -14.81
C SER A 305 15.00 -5.81 -14.32
N LEU A 306 14.05 -5.09 -14.91
CA LEU A 306 12.64 -5.19 -14.60
C LEU A 306 11.99 -6.30 -15.43
N VAL A 307 11.20 -7.14 -14.76
CA VAL A 307 10.35 -8.16 -15.37
C VAL A 307 8.91 -7.90 -14.98
N ALA A 308 8.03 -7.77 -15.97
CA ALA A 308 6.62 -7.49 -15.76
C ALA A 308 5.74 -8.69 -16.17
N TYR A 309 4.80 -9.06 -15.32
CA TYR A 309 3.69 -9.97 -15.65
C TYR A 309 2.39 -9.18 -15.66
N VAL A 310 1.63 -9.30 -16.75
CA VAL A 310 0.45 -8.48 -17.03
C VAL A 310 -0.75 -9.39 -17.28
N VAL A 311 -1.86 -9.12 -16.60
CA VAL A 311 -3.17 -9.74 -16.85
C VAL A 311 -4.03 -8.72 -17.59
N LEU A 312 -4.65 -9.13 -18.70
CA LEU A 312 -5.52 -8.26 -19.49
C LEU A 312 -6.95 -8.24 -18.96
N LYS A 313 -7.68 -7.16 -19.25
CA LYS A 313 -9.13 -7.11 -19.00
C LYS A 313 -9.85 -8.18 -19.83
N ARG A 314 -10.95 -8.72 -19.29
CA ARG A 314 -11.75 -9.77 -19.93
C ARG A 314 -12.15 -9.36 -21.35
N GLY A 315 -11.94 -10.25 -22.32
CA GLY A 315 -12.28 -10.02 -23.73
C GLY A 315 -11.21 -9.28 -24.54
N GLN A 316 -10.12 -8.83 -23.93
CA GLN A 316 -8.99 -8.25 -24.66
C GLN A 316 -8.08 -9.35 -25.25
N PRO A 317 -7.80 -9.34 -26.57
CA PRO A 317 -6.97 -10.35 -27.19
C PRO A 317 -5.47 -10.14 -26.87
N ARG A 318 -4.72 -11.23 -26.80
CA ARG A 318 -3.23 -11.22 -26.80
C ARG A 318 -2.73 -10.90 -28.21
N ALA A 319 -2.86 -9.64 -28.63
CA ALA A 319 -2.47 -9.20 -29.96
C ALA A 319 -0.95 -9.16 -30.14
N ASP A 320 -0.50 -9.43 -31.37
CA ASP A 320 0.90 -9.25 -31.75
C ASP A 320 1.32 -7.78 -31.59
N GLY A 321 2.45 -7.55 -30.92
CA GLY A 321 2.96 -6.20 -30.64
C GLY A 321 2.45 -5.56 -29.34
N LEU A 322 1.46 -6.15 -28.64
CA LEU A 322 0.94 -5.62 -27.38
C LEU A 322 2.04 -5.46 -26.30
N LYS A 323 3.05 -6.33 -26.29
CA LYS A 323 4.20 -6.18 -25.39
C LYS A 323 4.96 -4.86 -25.63
N LYS A 324 5.21 -4.51 -26.89
CA LYS A 324 5.90 -3.27 -27.28
C LYS A 324 5.04 -2.05 -26.99
N GLU A 325 3.73 -2.16 -27.21
CA GLU A 325 2.74 -1.14 -26.84
C GLU A 325 2.82 -0.82 -25.35
N LEU A 326 2.78 -1.83 -24.48
CA LEU A 326 2.87 -1.66 -23.02
C LEU A 326 4.25 -1.11 -22.57
N GLN A 327 5.35 -1.59 -23.16
CA GLN A 327 6.68 -1.06 -22.88
C GLN A 327 6.80 0.42 -23.28
N LYS A 328 6.20 0.82 -24.40
CA LYS A 328 6.14 2.21 -24.84
C LYS A 328 5.31 3.06 -23.87
N HIS A 329 4.16 2.56 -23.43
CA HIS A 329 3.32 3.21 -22.44
C HIS A 329 4.06 3.50 -21.13
N VAL A 330 4.81 2.52 -20.60
CA VAL A 330 5.65 2.72 -19.41
C VAL A 330 6.75 3.76 -19.64
N ARG A 331 7.38 3.75 -20.83
CA ARG A 331 8.39 4.75 -21.19
C ARG A 331 7.82 6.18 -21.17
N GLU A 332 6.60 6.36 -21.66
CA GLU A 332 5.93 7.66 -21.71
C GLU A 332 5.44 8.10 -20.32
N ALA A 333 5.00 7.17 -19.48
CA ALA A 333 4.47 7.46 -18.15
C ALA A 333 5.55 7.76 -17.10
N ILE A 334 6.69 7.05 -17.14
CA ILE A 334 7.75 7.13 -16.11
C ILE A 334 9.08 7.54 -16.74
N GLY A 335 9.46 6.91 -17.84
CA GLY A 335 10.73 7.16 -18.52
C GLY A 335 11.43 5.88 -18.99
N ALA A 336 12.50 6.05 -19.76
CA ALA A 336 13.20 4.93 -20.40
C ALA A 336 13.81 3.93 -19.40
N ILE A 337 14.16 4.38 -18.20
CA ILE A 337 14.81 3.53 -17.17
C ILE A 337 13.83 2.55 -16.51
N ALA A 338 12.53 2.84 -16.54
CA ALA A 338 11.48 2.05 -15.92
C ALA A 338 10.83 1.03 -16.86
N VAL A 339 11.28 0.97 -18.12
CA VAL A 339 10.75 0.03 -19.11
C VAL A 339 11.15 -1.39 -18.74
N PRO A 340 10.20 -2.33 -18.56
CA PRO A 340 10.51 -3.74 -18.35
C PRO A 340 11.32 -4.30 -19.51
N ASP A 341 12.45 -4.95 -19.22
CA ASP A 341 13.22 -5.65 -20.24
C ASP A 341 12.42 -6.86 -20.74
N ASP A 342 11.77 -7.58 -19.81
CA ASP A 342 10.83 -8.64 -20.14
C ASP A 342 9.41 -8.27 -19.72
N LEU A 343 8.46 -8.55 -20.60
CA LEU A 343 7.03 -8.41 -20.33
C LEU A 343 6.28 -9.67 -20.78
N TYR A 344 5.55 -10.26 -19.85
CA TYR A 344 4.77 -11.48 -20.02
C TYR A 344 3.29 -11.16 -19.87
N ILE A 345 2.47 -11.67 -20.80
CA ILE A 345 1.02 -11.55 -20.71
C ILE A 345 0.48 -12.87 -20.19
N THR A 346 0.12 -12.91 -18.91
CA THR A 346 -0.31 -14.10 -18.17
C THR A 346 -1.83 -14.12 -18.01
N GLU A 347 -2.42 -15.28 -17.72
CA GLU A 347 -3.86 -15.39 -17.40
C GLU A 347 -4.16 -14.97 -15.97
N LYS A 348 -3.24 -15.26 -15.04
CA LYS A 348 -3.40 -14.97 -13.61
C LYS A 348 -2.06 -14.69 -12.95
N LEU A 349 -2.12 -14.05 -11.78
CA LEU A 349 -0.99 -13.76 -10.91
C LEU A 349 -1.14 -14.53 -9.59
N PRO A 350 -0.05 -15.01 -8.98
CA PRO A 350 -0.10 -15.65 -7.67
C PRO A 350 -0.52 -14.63 -6.61
N LYS A 351 -1.64 -14.90 -5.95
CA LYS A 351 -2.24 -14.03 -4.92
C LYS A 351 -2.51 -14.80 -3.64
N THR A 352 -2.48 -14.09 -2.52
CA THR A 352 -3.04 -14.59 -1.26
C THR A 352 -4.56 -14.69 -1.36
N ARG A 353 -5.20 -15.43 -0.44
CA ARG A 353 -6.67 -15.44 -0.29
C ARG A 353 -7.29 -14.05 -0.02
N SER A 354 -6.48 -13.07 0.40
CA SER A 354 -6.89 -11.66 0.55
C SER A 354 -6.71 -10.83 -0.73
N GLY A 355 -6.33 -11.45 -1.86
CA GLY A 355 -6.15 -10.79 -3.16
C GLY A 355 -4.80 -10.09 -3.34
N LYS A 356 -3.88 -10.17 -2.36
CA LYS A 356 -2.55 -9.53 -2.45
C LYS A 356 -1.62 -10.33 -3.36
N ILE A 357 -1.05 -9.68 -4.37
CA ILE A 357 -0.06 -10.28 -5.26
C ILE A 357 1.19 -10.70 -4.46
N MET A 358 1.58 -11.96 -4.59
CA MET A 358 2.76 -12.54 -3.93
C MET A 358 4.03 -12.34 -4.77
N ARG A 359 4.52 -11.09 -4.86
CA ARG A 359 5.72 -10.71 -5.65
C ARG A 359 6.95 -11.53 -5.30
N ARG A 360 7.11 -11.92 -4.02
CA ARG A 360 8.19 -12.82 -3.55
C ARG A 360 8.24 -14.12 -4.36
N VAL A 361 7.08 -14.74 -4.62
CA VAL A 361 6.97 -15.99 -5.38
C VAL A 361 7.39 -15.78 -6.83
N ILE A 362 6.88 -14.72 -7.47
CA ILE A 362 7.25 -14.36 -8.84
C ILE A 362 8.75 -14.11 -8.94
N ARG A 363 9.32 -13.36 -7.99
CA ARG A 363 10.77 -13.07 -7.94
C ARG A 363 11.62 -14.31 -7.77
N SER A 364 11.24 -15.23 -6.88
CA SER A 364 11.93 -16.51 -6.72
C SER A 364 11.95 -17.28 -8.04
N ILE A 365 10.82 -17.36 -8.74
CA ILE A 365 10.71 -18.04 -10.05
C ILE A 365 11.65 -17.38 -11.07
N VAL A 366 11.54 -16.07 -11.23
CA VAL A 366 12.34 -15.28 -12.19
C VAL A 366 13.84 -15.32 -11.87
N SER A 367 14.21 -15.47 -10.60
CA SER A 367 15.62 -15.52 -10.18
C SER A 367 16.17 -16.95 -10.07
N GLY A 368 15.39 -17.98 -10.43
CA GLY A 368 15.78 -19.38 -10.31
C GLY A 368 15.98 -19.86 -8.86
N GLN A 369 15.38 -19.19 -7.88
CA GLN A 369 15.46 -19.51 -6.46
C GLN A 369 14.28 -20.38 -6.00
N GLU A 370 14.46 -21.07 -4.87
CA GLU A 370 13.34 -21.79 -4.24
C GLU A 370 12.22 -20.83 -3.83
N ILE A 371 10.98 -21.26 -4.07
CA ILE A 371 9.77 -20.45 -3.87
C ILE A 371 9.38 -20.35 -2.39
N GLY A 372 9.85 -21.28 -1.55
CA GLY A 372 9.51 -21.35 -0.12
C GLY A 372 8.02 -21.62 0.13
N ASP A 373 7.50 -21.16 1.28
CA ASP A 373 6.11 -21.41 1.68
C ASP A 373 5.09 -20.71 0.77
N THR A 374 4.13 -21.49 0.29
CA THR A 374 3.05 -21.11 -0.64
C THR A 374 1.66 -21.46 -0.11
N THR A 375 1.53 -21.88 1.15
CA THR A 375 0.27 -22.33 1.78
C THR A 375 -0.84 -21.26 1.80
N THR A 376 -0.47 -19.99 1.67
CA THR A 376 -1.40 -18.84 1.65
C THR A 376 -1.89 -18.46 0.26
N LEU A 377 -1.40 -19.11 -0.81
CA LEU A 377 -1.89 -18.89 -2.17
C LEU A 377 -3.37 -19.26 -2.28
N GLU A 378 -4.13 -18.42 -2.97
CA GLU A 378 -5.51 -18.70 -3.36
C GLU A 378 -5.55 -19.84 -4.39
N ASP A 379 -4.67 -19.78 -5.39
CA ASP A 379 -4.59 -20.73 -6.49
C ASP A 379 -3.12 -21.12 -6.75
N PRO A 380 -2.71 -22.34 -6.33
CA PRO A 380 -1.36 -22.84 -6.58
C PRO A 380 -0.98 -22.87 -8.07
N GLY A 381 -1.95 -23.08 -8.98
CA GLY A 381 -1.70 -23.12 -10.42
C GLY A 381 -1.29 -21.77 -11.02
N ALA A 382 -1.43 -20.67 -10.28
CA ALA A 382 -0.87 -19.38 -10.69
C ALA A 382 0.67 -19.38 -10.71
N VAL A 383 1.32 -20.24 -9.93
CA VAL A 383 2.77 -20.43 -9.94
C VAL A 383 3.23 -21.07 -11.25
N ASP A 384 2.50 -22.09 -11.71
CA ASP A 384 2.84 -22.82 -12.93
C ASP A 384 2.66 -21.95 -14.17
N GLU A 385 1.63 -21.09 -14.17
CA GLU A 385 1.41 -20.11 -15.23
C GLU A 385 2.59 -19.12 -15.34
N VAL A 386 3.09 -18.60 -14.21
CA VAL A 386 4.27 -17.71 -14.18
C VAL A 386 5.52 -18.42 -14.72
N LYS A 387 5.74 -19.69 -14.34
CA LYS A 387 6.87 -20.51 -14.83
C LYS A 387 6.78 -20.77 -16.33
N LYS A 388 5.59 -21.11 -16.83
CA LYS A 388 5.35 -21.38 -18.25
C LYS A 388 5.80 -20.21 -19.12
N TRP A 389 5.37 -18.99 -18.77
CA TRP A 389 5.72 -17.80 -19.55
C TRP A 389 7.19 -17.41 -19.46
N LEU A 390 7.86 -17.71 -18.35
CA LEU A 390 9.30 -17.54 -18.23
C LEU A 390 10.05 -18.46 -19.21
N ALA A 391 9.69 -19.75 -19.23
CA ALA A 391 10.33 -20.77 -20.06
C ALA A 391 10.10 -20.57 -21.58
N GLU A 392 8.92 -20.08 -22.00
CA GLU A 392 8.59 -19.84 -23.42
C GLU A 392 9.48 -18.79 -24.11
N VAL A 393 10.17 -17.93 -23.34
CA VAL A 393 11.05 -16.88 -23.87
C VAL A 393 12.52 -17.22 -23.67
N GLU A 394 12.91 -17.83 -22.54
CA GLU A 394 14.28 -18.33 -22.37
C GLU A 394 14.66 -19.34 -23.46
N ALA A 395 13.71 -20.15 -23.94
CA ALA A 395 13.91 -21.07 -25.07
C ALA A 395 13.98 -20.39 -26.46
N LYS A 396 13.69 -19.09 -26.56
CA LYS A 396 13.81 -18.31 -27.81
C LYS A 396 15.09 -17.47 -27.87
N ASP A 397 15.71 -17.22 -26.71
CA ASP A 397 16.98 -16.50 -26.58
C ASP A 397 18.20 -17.43 -26.44
N SER A 398 17.96 -18.76 -26.35
CA SER A 398 18.95 -19.85 -26.48
C SER A 398 18.96 -20.41 -27.90
#